data_AF-A0A2V7RTI4-F1
#
_entry.id   AF-A0A2V7RTI4-F1
#
_cell.length_a   1.000
_cell.length_b   1.000
_cell.length_c   1.000
_cell.angle_alpha   90.00
_cell.angle_beta   90.00
_cell.angle_gamma   90.00
#
_symmetry.space_group_name_H-M   'P 1'
#
loop_
_entity.id
_entity.type
_entity.pdbx_description
1 polymer ?
#
loop_
_entity_poly.entity_id
_entity_poly.type
_entity_poly.pdbx_seq_one_letter_code
_entity_poly.pdbx_strand_id
1 'polypeptide(L)'
;MMLWFLMHIDQHLDWRGMKMLAYRYWHPTDHIFFKIIGKPGPGCRFHVVEAFQANPKYLIDITFDVPKLDLTGFRLEVRRLGQVIMSMDEAFEEIPEGMRYTVTVTLGSTAPLLATVTRLVREHFLAERLDAWHRHNVEEVGNLPHFLPELYAAHAGTSW
;
A
#
# COMPACT_ATOMS: atom_id res chain seq x y z
N MET A 1 7.15 -7.88 -12.13
CA MET A 1 7.04 -6.40 -12.12
C MET A 1 6.63 -5.86 -10.76
N MET A 2 5.49 -6.28 -10.18
CA MET A 2 5.01 -5.77 -8.88
C MET A 2 6.02 -5.92 -7.74
N LEU A 3 6.57 -7.12 -7.51
CA LEU A 3 7.54 -7.33 -6.43
C LEU A 3 8.76 -6.39 -6.57
N TRP A 4 9.29 -6.25 -7.80
CA TRP A 4 10.37 -5.29 -8.06
C TRP A 4 9.95 -3.87 -7.68
N PHE A 5 8.76 -3.43 -8.10
CA PHE A 5 8.29 -2.09 -7.80
C PHE A 5 8.19 -1.85 -6.29
N LEU A 6 7.58 -2.77 -5.53
CA LEU A 6 7.44 -2.66 -4.08
C LEU A 6 8.80 -2.66 -3.35
N MET A 7 9.83 -3.32 -3.90
CA MET A 7 11.19 -3.27 -3.35
C MET A 7 11.95 -1.96 -3.65
N HIS A 8 11.48 -1.17 -4.61
CA HIS A 8 12.12 0.08 -5.05
C HIS A 8 11.21 1.31 -4.92
N ILE A 9 10.03 1.15 -4.31
CA ILE A 9 8.96 2.16 -4.30
C ILE A 9 9.33 3.44 -3.53
N ASP A 10 10.31 3.34 -2.61
CA ASP A 10 10.85 4.48 -1.85
C ASP A 10 12.01 5.21 -2.55
N GLN A 11 12.32 4.85 -3.79
CA GLN A 11 13.38 5.46 -4.58
C GLN A 11 12.84 6.56 -5.52
N HIS A 12 13.70 7.50 -5.90
CA HIS A 12 13.37 8.46 -6.95
C HIS A 12 13.74 7.86 -8.31
N LEU A 13 12.73 7.57 -9.12
CA LEU A 13 12.89 6.95 -10.44
C LEU A 13 12.50 7.92 -11.55
N ASP A 14 13.25 7.84 -12.64
CA ASP A 14 13.02 8.64 -13.85
C ASP A 14 11.99 7.94 -14.77
N TRP A 15 10.86 8.58 -15.07
CA TRP A 15 9.85 8.07 -16.01
C TRP A 15 9.24 9.21 -16.82
N ARG A 16 9.22 9.08 -18.15
CA ARG A 16 8.72 10.09 -19.10
C ARG A 16 9.30 11.50 -18.85
N GLY A 17 10.59 11.56 -18.55
CA GLY A 17 11.31 12.81 -18.31
C GLY A 17 11.03 13.47 -16.96
N MET A 18 10.26 12.82 -16.08
CA MET A 18 10.04 13.26 -14.71
C MET A 18 10.84 12.38 -13.75
N LYS A 19 11.47 13.00 -12.75
CA LYS A 19 12.11 12.30 -11.63
C LYS A 19 11.36 12.58 -10.36
N MET A 20 10.72 11.56 -9.79
CA MET A 20 10.01 11.68 -8.51
C MET A 20 10.07 10.36 -7.76
N LEU A 21 9.66 10.41 -6.49
CA LEU A 21 9.49 9.22 -5.67
C LEU A 21 8.55 8.23 -6.39
N ALA A 22 8.99 6.99 -6.59
CA ALA A 22 8.30 5.99 -7.38
C ALA A 22 6.87 5.73 -6.87
N TYR A 23 6.69 5.78 -5.55
CA TYR A 23 5.38 5.75 -4.90
C TYR A 23 4.38 6.74 -5.51
N ARG A 24 4.79 7.94 -5.91
CA ARG A 24 3.90 8.95 -6.49
C ARG A 24 3.42 8.61 -7.90
N TYR A 25 4.12 7.75 -8.65
CA TYR A 25 3.58 7.28 -9.93
C TYR A 25 2.36 6.38 -9.74
N TRP A 26 2.26 5.69 -8.60
CA TRP A 26 1.18 4.75 -8.32
C TRP A 26 -0.16 5.48 -8.12
N HIS A 27 -0.18 6.56 -7.36
CA HIS A 27 -1.35 7.44 -7.24
C HIS A 27 -0.92 8.92 -7.13
N PRO A 28 -0.71 9.62 -8.26
CA PRO A 28 -0.11 10.96 -8.27
C PRO A 28 -0.85 12.03 -7.46
N THR A 29 -2.16 11.85 -7.28
CA THR A 29 -3.02 12.79 -6.55
C THR A 29 -2.97 12.61 -5.04
N ASP A 30 -2.79 11.37 -4.55
CA ASP A 30 -3.01 11.03 -3.14
C ASP A 30 -1.71 10.68 -2.40
N HIS A 31 -0.73 10.13 -3.11
CA HIS A 31 0.54 9.68 -2.53
C HIS A 31 1.48 10.87 -2.26
N ILE A 32 1.85 11.04 -1.00
CA ILE A 32 2.71 12.15 -0.55
C ILE A 32 4.14 11.67 -0.33
N PHE A 33 4.31 10.65 0.51
CA PHE A 33 5.62 10.13 0.90
C PHE A 33 5.56 8.63 1.21
N PHE A 34 6.66 7.95 0.93
CA PHE A 34 6.84 6.55 1.28
C PHE A 34 8.30 6.28 1.64
N LYS A 35 8.51 5.48 2.69
CA LYS A 35 9.84 4.99 3.05
C LYS A 35 9.83 3.53 3.47
N ILE A 36 10.76 2.75 2.93
CA ILE A 36 11.08 1.43 3.46
C ILE A 36 12.04 1.62 4.64
N ILE A 37 11.65 1.13 5.82
CA ILE A 37 12.48 1.11 7.03
C ILE A 37 12.99 -0.31 7.22
N GLY A 38 14.31 -0.47 7.13
CA GLY A 38 14.99 -1.75 7.15
C GLY A 38 15.34 -2.25 5.74
N LYS A 39 15.70 -3.53 5.62
CA LYS A 39 15.99 -4.16 4.32
C LYS A 39 14.67 -4.51 3.62
N PRO A 40 14.44 -4.13 2.34
CA PRO A 40 13.23 -4.50 1.61
C PRO A 40 12.98 -6.02 1.64
N GLY A 41 11.78 -6.42 2.04
CA GLY A 41 11.38 -7.82 2.21
C GLY A 41 10.54 -8.04 3.48
N PRO A 42 10.19 -9.30 3.79
CA PRO A 42 9.51 -9.64 5.04
C PRO A 42 10.29 -9.14 6.28
N GLY A 43 9.58 -8.50 7.20
CA GLY A 43 10.13 -7.91 8.42
C GLY A 43 10.56 -6.45 8.28
N CYS A 44 10.51 -5.85 7.09
CA CYS A 44 10.65 -4.40 6.95
C CYS A 44 9.39 -3.67 7.43
N ARG A 45 9.45 -2.34 7.45
CA ARG A 45 8.28 -1.49 7.70
C ARG A 45 8.09 -0.49 6.58
N PHE A 46 6.85 -0.21 6.24
CA PHE A 46 6.48 0.81 5.27
C PHE A 46 5.93 2.02 6.01
N HIS A 47 6.64 3.15 5.94
CA HIS A 47 6.12 4.44 6.37
C HIS A 47 5.43 5.10 5.20
N VAL A 48 4.13 5.32 5.33
CA VAL A 48 3.23 5.79 4.29
C VAL A 48 2.60 7.10 4.73
N VAL A 49 2.64 8.10 3.85
CA VAL A 49 1.89 9.34 3.99
C VAL A 49 1.11 9.57 2.72
N GLU A 50 -0.21 9.65 2.86
CA GLU A 50 -1.14 9.82 1.75
C GLU A 50 -2.39 10.57 2.24
N ALA A 51 -3.06 11.27 1.33
CA ALA A 51 -4.31 11.94 1.60
C ALA A 51 -5.32 11.56 0.53
N PHE A 52 -6.29 10.71 0.88
CA PHE A 52 -7.26 10.21 -0.08
C PHE A 52 -8.03 11.35 -0.75
N GLN A 53 -8.20 11.26 -2.07
CA GLN A 53 -8.82 12.28 -2.91
C GLN A 53 -8.18 13.68 -2.78
N ALA A 54 -6.87 13.74 -2.54
CA ALA A 54 -6.13 14.96 -2.19
C ALA A 54 -6.80 15.80 -1.07
N ASN A 55 -7.51 15.16 -0.15
CA ASN A 55 -8.26 15.84 0.91
C ASN A 55 -7.56 15.69 2.27
N PRO A 56 -7.10 16.79 2.91
CA PRO A 56 -6.47 16.74 4.22
C PRO A 56 -7.31 16.08 5.31
N LYS A 57 -8.65 16.05 5.17
CA LYS A 57 -9.56 15.31 6.07
C LYS A 57 -9.22 13.81 6.12
N TYR A 58 -8.75 13.26 5.01
CA TYR A 58 -8.38 11.85 4.84
C TYR A 58 -6.87 11.63 4.83
N LEU A 59 -6.09 12.59 5.34
CA LEU A 59 -4.66 12.39 5.55
C LEU A 59 -4.43 11.22 6.50
N ILE A 60 -3.53 10.32 6.10
CA ILE A 60 -2.93 9.32 6.96
C ILE A 60 -1.41 9.50 6.95
N ASP A 61 -0.81 9.26 8.10
CA ASP A 61 0.62 9.15 8.31
C ASP A 61 0.81 7.94 9.23
N ILE A 62 1.24 6.83 8.64
CA ILE A 62 1.21 5.53 9.31
C ILE A 62 2.41 4.69 8.93
N THR A 63 2.92 3.94 9.89
CA THR A 63 3.93 2.92 9.65
C THR A 63 3.30 1.54 9.80
N PHE A 64 3.39 0.72 8.76
CA PHE A 64 2.96 -0.67 8.73
C PHE A 64 4.13 -1.62 8.94
N ASP A 65 3.89 -2.70 9.68
CA ASP A 65 4.77 -3.87 9.69
C ASP A 65 4.50 -4.70 8.43
N VAL A 66 5.55 -5.24 7.80
CA VAL A 66 5.45 -6.01 6.55
C VAL A 66 5.79 -7.48 6.79
N PRO A 67 4.88 -8.31 7.31
CA PRO A 67 5.14 -9.73 7.56
C PRO A 67 5.31 -10.56 6.27
N LYS A 68 4.78 -10.09 5.13
CA LYS A 68 4.88 -10.76 3.83
C LYS A 68 5.21 -9.74 2.74
N LEU A 69 6.16 -10.07 1.88
CA LEU A 69 6.45 -9.38 0.63
C LEU A 69 7.17 -10.35 -0.32
N ASP A 70 6.45 -10.89 -1.30
CA ASP A 70 6.96 -11.87 -2.25
C ASP A 70 6.21 -11.81 -3.60
N LEU A 71 6.45 -12.78 -4.48
CA LEU A 71 5.85 -12.82 -5.82
C LEU A 71 4.33 -12.98 -5.81
N THR A 72 3.76 -13.48 -4.72
CA THR A 72 2.32 -13.74 -4.58
C THR A 72 1.58 -12.59 -3.91
N GLY A 73 2.27 -11.53 -3.50
CA GLY A 73 1.66 -10.41 -2.80
C GLY A 73 2.45 -9.88 -1.62
N PHE A 74 1.80 -9.01 -0.84
CA PHE A 74 2.31 -8.49 0.41
C PHE A 74 1.21 -8.36 1.46
N ARG A 75 1.62 -8.23 2.71
CA ARG A 75 0.72 -7.97 3.83
C ARG A 75 1.25 -6.81 4.65
N LEU A 76 0.34 -5.91 5.03
CA LEU A 76 0.61 -4.78 5.92
C LEU A 76 -0.18 -4.96 7.20
N GLU A 77 0.47 -4.77 8.34
CA GLU A 77 -0.19 -4.86 9.64
C GLU A 77 0.06 -3.60 10.48
N VAL A 78 -0.94 -3.24 11.27
CA VAL A 78 -0.79 -2.28 12.36
C VAL A 78 -1.01 -3.03 13.66
N ARG A 79 0.00 -2.98 14.54
CA ARG A 79 -0.05 -3.61 15.86
C ARG A 79 -0.17 -2.57 16.98
N ARG A 80 -0.96 -2.91 18.00
CA ARG A 80 -1.06 -2.19 19.28
C ARG A 80 -1.04 -3.19 20.42
N LEU A 81 -0.16 -2.97 21.40
CA LEU A 81 0.03 -3.89 22.53
C LEU A 81 0.28 -5.35 22.09
N GLY A 82 1.02 -5.53 20.99
CA GLY A 82 1.32 -6.84 20.38
C GLY A 82 0.19 -7.46 19.57
N GLN A 83 -1.03 -6.90 19.61
CA GLN A 83 -2.19 -7.39 18.87
C GLN A 83 -2.33 -6.68 17.52
N VAL A 84 -2.71 -7.43 16.48
CA VAL A 84 -3.04 -6.87 15.17
C VAL A 84 -4.39 -6.16 15.28
N ILE A 85 -4.43 -4.89 14.95
CA ILE A 85 -5.66 -4.07 14.93
C ILE A 85 -6.09 -3.69 13.52
N MET A 86 -5.21 -3.87 12.53
CA MET A 86 -5.49 -3.77 11.11
C MET A 86 -4.56 -4.74 10.38
N SER A 87 -5.11 -5.49 9.43
CA SER A 87 -4.35 -6.28 8.45
C SER A 87 -4.87 -5.94 7.06
N MET A 88 -3.95 -5.69 6.14
CA MET A 88 -4.24 -5.52 4.72
C MET A 88 -3.46 -6.59 3.95
N ASP A 89 -4.20 -7.42 3.24
CA ASP A 89 -3.71 -8.54 2.44
C ASP A 89 -3.86 -8.22 0.96
N GLU A 90 -2.75 -8.17 0.25
CA GLU A 90 -2.69 -7.78 -1.15
C GLU A 90 -2.12 -8.95 -1.95
N ALA A 91 -3.01 -9.71 -2.57
CA ALA A 91 -2.69 -10.94 -3.27
C ALA A 91 -2.57 -10.73 -4.77
N PHE A 92 -1.51 -11.30 -5.35
CA PHE A 92 -1.24 -11.32 -6.78
C PHE A 92 -1.44 -12.73 -7.32
N GLU A 93 -2.22 -12.83 -8.38
CA GLU A 93 -2.43 -14.07 -9.12
C GLU A 93 -2.18 -13.79 -10.60
N GLU A 94 -1.30 -14.58 -11.21
CA GLU A 94 -1.08 -14.53 -12.65
C GLU A 94 -2.27 -15.18 -13.36
N ILE A 95 -2.82 -14.48 -14.34
CA ILE A 95 -3.93 -14.92 -15.18
C ILE A 95 -3.54 -14.72 -16.66
N PRO A 96 -4.18 -15.41 -17.62
CA PRO A 96 -3.82 -15.26 -19.04
C PRO A 96 -3.82 -13.81 -19.55
N GLU A 97 -4.67 -12.96 -18.98
CA GLU A 97 -4.80 -11.54 -19.34
C GLU A 97 -3.80 -10.61 -18.60
N GLY A 98 -3.00 -11.14 -17.68
CA GLY A 98 -2.05 -10.37 -16.87
C GLY A 98 -2.04 -10.78 -15.41
N MET A 99 -2.42 -9.86 -14.52
CA MET A 99 -2.41 -10.09 -13.07
C MET A 99 -3.74 -9.71 -12.46
N ARG A 100 -4.32 -10.61 -11.66
CA ARG A 100 -5.41 -10.29 -10.75
C ARG A 100 -4.80 -9.80 -9.43
N TYR A 101 -5.29 -8.64 -8.98
CA TYR A 101 -4.92 -8.02 -7.72
C TYR A 101 -6.13 -8.04 -6.80
N THR A 102 -6.02 -8.73 -5.67
CA THR A 102 -7.08 -8.78 -4.64
C THR A 102 -6.59 -8.12 -3.38
N VAL A 103 -7.28 -7.05 -2.94
CA VAL A 103 -7.04 -6.39 -1.66
C VAL A 103 -8.10 -6.83 -0.66
N THR A 104 -7.68 -7.30 0.51
CA THR A 104 -8.56 -7.61 1.65
C THR A 104 -8.08 -6.84 2.87
N VAL A 105 -8.93 -5.95 3.40
CA VAL A 105 -8.65 -5.25 4.66
C VAL A 105 -9.52 -5.82 5.77
N THR A 106 -8.85 -6.17 6.87
CA THR A 106 -9.48 -6.51 8.15
C THR A 106 -9.19 -5.40 9.15
N LEU A 107 -10.24 -4.71 9.61
CA LEU A 107 -10.14 -3.69 10.66
C LEU A 107 -10.67 -4.23 11.98
N GLY A 108 -9.88 -4.07 13.02
CA GLY A 108 -10.21 -4.49 14.37
C GLY A 108 -9.39 -5.65 14.89
N SER A 109 -9.67 -6.01 16.13
CA SER A 109 -9.07 -7.14 16.82
C SER A 109 -10.15 -8.01 17.46
N THR A 110 -10.00 -9.34 17.35
CA THR A 110 -10.85 -10.32 18.05
C THR A 110 -10.43 -10.52 19.50
N ALA A 111 -9.30 -9.93 19.94
CA ALA A 111 -8.89 -9.97 21.34
C ALA A 111 -9.96 -9.33 22.25
N PRO A 112 -10.41 -10.02 23.32
CA PRO A 112 -11.51 -9.56 24.17
C PRO A 112 -11.38 -8.12 24.67
N LEU A 113 -10.15 -7.68 24.98
CA LEU A 113 -9.86 -6.34 25.48
C LEU A 113 -10.12 -5.23 24.45
N LEU A 114 -10.02 -5.53 23.16
CA LEU A 114 -10.11 -4.54 22.07
C LEU A 114 -11.43 -4.62 21.30
N ALA A 115 -12.29 -5.60 21.58
CA ALA A 115 -13.53 -5.83 20.85
C ALA A 115 -14.52 -4.65 20.93
N THR A 116 -14.71 -4.08 22.13
CA THR A 116 -15.62 -2.94 22.33
C THR A 116 -15.10 -1.66 21.65
N VAL A 117 -13.79 -1.41 21.74
CA VAL A 117 -13.14 -0.26 21.09
C VAL A 117 -13.23 -0.40 19.57
N THR A 118 -12.94 -1.60 19.05
CA THR A 118 -13.08 -1.93 17.63
C THR A 118 -14.48 -1.63 17.12
N ARG A 119 -15.52 -2.02 17.88
CA ARG A 119 -16.91 -1.77 17.50
C ARG A 119 -17.21 -0.28 17.38
N LEU A 120 -16.83 0.52 18.37
CA LEU A 120 -17.11 1.96 18.37
C LEU A 120 -16.36 2.70 17.25
N VAL A 121 -15.10 2.34 16.99
CA VAL A 121 -14.31 2.90 15.88
C VAL A 121 -14.93 2.55 14.53
N ARG A 122 -15.37 1.29 14.34
CA ARG A 122 -16.05 0.84 13.12
C ARG A 122 -17.34 1.62 12.84
N GLU A 123 -18.17 1.77 13.85
CA GLU A 123 -19.52 2.33 13.68
C GLU A 123 -19.52 3.86 13.48
N HIS A 124 -18.58 4.58 14.10
CA HIS A 124 -18.66 6.05 14.16
C HIS A 124 -17.56 6.78 13.39
N PHE A 125 -16.43 6.12 13.10
CA PHE A 125 -15.25 6.80 12.56
C PHE A 125 -14.80 6.28 11.20
N LEU A 126 -15.22 5.07 10.80
CA LEU A 126 -14.70 4.41 9.62
C LEU A 126 -15.57 4.52 8.38
N ALA A 127 -16.89 4.72 8.46
CA ALA A 127 -17.77 4.65 7.27
C ALA A 127 -17.33 5.58 6.12
N GLU A 128 -17.23 6.89 6.37
CA GLU A 128 -16.81 7.85 5.33
C GLU A 128 -15.36 7.67 4.88
N ARG A 129 -14.48 7.26 5.82
CA ARG A 129 -13.07 6.99 5.51
C ARG A 129 -12.88 5.71 4.69
N LEU A 130 -13.77 4.73 4.85
CA LEU A 130 -13.76 3.48 4.11
C LEU A 130 -14.17 3.68 2.66
N ASP A 131 -15.16 4.54 2.39
CA ASP A 131 -15.54 4.88 1.02
C ASP A 131 -14.40 5.61 0.30
N ALA A 132 -13.77 6.57 0.99
CA ALA A 132 -12.57 7.26 0.52
C ALA A 132 -11.41 6.28 0.24
N TRP A 133 -11.14 5.36 1.17
CA TRP A 133 -10.11 4.34 1.02
C TRP A 133 -10.39 3.36 -0.12
N HIS A 134 -11.64 2.91 -0.26
CA HIS A 134 -12.04 1.97 -1.30
C HIS A 134 -11.88 2.59 -2.69
N ARG A 135 -12.32 3.84 -2.87
CA ARG A 135 -12.10 4.59 -4.10
C ARG A 135 -10.60 4.71 -4.42
N HIS A 136 -9.80 5.11 -3.44
CA HIS A 136 -8.35 5.22 -3.58
C HIS A 136 -7.71 3.91 -4.04
N ASN A 137 -8.09 2.76 -3.43
CA ASN A 137 -7.59 1.43 -3.81
C ASN A 137 -7.91 1.07 -5.27
N VAL A 138 -9.14 1.37 -5.72
CA VAL A 138 -9.53 1.14 -7.12
C VAL A 138 -8.72 2.03 -8.07
N GLU A 139 -8.53 3.31 -7.72
CA GLU A 139 -7.79 4.27 -8.52
C GLU A 139 -6.29 3.92 -8.61
N GLU A 140 -5.65 3.54 -7.50
CA GLU A 140 -4.21 3.22 -7.48
C GLU A 140 -3.91 1.91 -8.22
N VAL A 141 -4.69 0.86 -7.96
CA VAL A 141 -4.49 -0.45 -8.59
C VAL A 141 -4.84 -0.35 -10.07
N GLY A 142 -5.89 0.40 -10.41
CA GLY A 142 -6.27 0.71 -11.78
C GLY A 142 -5.21 1.49 -12.56
N ASN A 143 -4.34 2.24 -11.87
CA ASN A 143 -3.27 3.00 -12.51
C ASN A 143 -2.02 2.16 -12.85
N LEU A 144 -1.83 1.00 -12.21
CA LEU A 144 -0.65 0.14 -12.40
C LEU A 144 -0.33 -0.17 -13.87
N PRO A 145 -1.30 -0.58 -14.74
CA PRO A 145 -1.01 -0.90 -16.14
C PRO A 145 -0.49 0.29 -16.95
N HIS A 146 -0.73 1.53 -16.50
CA HIS A 146 -0.39 2.74 -17.24
C HIS A 146 1.05 3.21 -17.07
N PHE A 147 1.73 2.80 -16.00
CA PHE A 147 3.12 3.22 -15.74
C PHE A 147 4.06 2.05 -15.46
N LEU A 148 3.59 1.00 -14.78
CA LEU A 148 4.47 -0.04 -14.26
C LEU A 148 5.22 -0.83 -15.33
N PRO A 149 4.63 -1.22 -16.49
CA PRO A 149 5.37 -1.90 -17.56
C PRO A 149 6.55 -1.09 -18.08
N GLU A 150 6.32 0.18 -18.40
CA GLU A 150 7.36 1.08 -18.91
C GLU A 150 8.43 1.37 -17.85
N LEU A 151 8.01 1.65 -16.61
CA LEU A 151 8.91 1.92 -15.50
C LEU A 151 9.80 0.71 -15.20
N TYR A 152 9.22 -0.49 -15.16
CA TYR A 152 9.98 -1.73 -14.95
C TYR A 152 10.98 -1.97 -16.08
N ALA A 153 10.57 -1.84 -17.34
CA ALA A 153 11.45 -2.05 -18.49
C ALA A 153 12.65 -1.08 -18.49
N ALA A 154 12.46 0.16 -18.05
CA ALA A 154 13.51 1.17 -18.01
C ALA A 154 14.54 0.98 -16.88
N HIS A 155 14.16 0.34 -15.76
CA HIS A 155 14.98 0.33 -14.54
C HIS A 155 15.35 -1.06 -14.02
N ALA A 156 14.57 -2.11 -14.30
CA ALA A 156 14.83 -3.44 -13.76
C ALA A 156 15.95 -4.21 -14.49
N GLY A 157 16.27 -3.81 -15.74
CA GLY A 157 17.37 -4.36 -16.53
C GLY A 157 18.70 -3.64 -16.36
N THR A 158 18.71 -2.55 -15.59
CA THR A 158 19.87 -1.70 -15.36
C THR A 158 20.50 -2.13 -14.05
N SER A 159 21.56 -2.94 -14.12
CA SER A 159 22.37 -3.32 -12.95
C SER A 159 22.90 -2.05 -12.28
N TRP A 160 22.56 -1.83 -11.00
CA TRP A 160 23.13 -0.78 -10.16
C TRP A 160 24.31 -1.32 -9.35
#